data_AF-A0A1Y1YCT0-F1
#
_entry.id   AF-A0A1Y1YCT0-F1
#
_cell.length_a   1.000
_cell.length_b   1.000
_cell.length_c   1.000
_cell.angle_alpha   90.00
_cell.angle_beta   90.00
_cell.angle_gamma   90.00
#
_symmetry.space_group_name_H-M   'P 1'
#
loop_
_entity.id
_entity.type
_entity.pdbx_description
1 polymer ?
#
loop_
_entity_poly.entity_id
_entity_poly.type
_entity_poly.pdbx_seq_one_letter_code
_entity_poly.pdbx_strand_id
1 'polypeptide(L)'
;MTAAINRAQANNCPAYKPIPNTLINFTAESMCSVLNCKARPMTNITLPELLLFIERVAERSRIDAITGIVALMYIYRLKVKLPPKAKGEYGTSHRIFLASLLVASKFLYGDEGLNNRTMAEISGVFTTQQVNRMEKELLELLNYNVWVNDQDIKEFLEKYKAELCFI
;
A
#
# COMPACT_ATOMS: atom_id res chain seq x y z
N MET A 1 44.58 5.21 32.72
CA MET A 1 44.25 6.59 32.28
C MET A 1 44.02 6.55 30.79
N THR A 2 42.75 6.69 30.41
CA THR A 2 42.18 6.36 29.09
C THR A 2 42.59 7.37 28.03
N ALA A 3 43.18 6.89 26.93
CA ALA A 3 43.27 7.62 25.68
C ALA A 3 41.98 7.39 24.88
N ALA A 4 41.22 8.45 24.65
CA ALA A 4 40.02 8.44 23.83
C ALA A 4 40.40 8.43 22.33
N ILE A 5 40.10 7.33 21.65
CA ILE A 5 40.24 7.20 20.20
C ILE A 5 38.90 7.56 19.55
N ASN A 6 38.93 8.68 18.81
CA ASN A 6 38.21 9.01 17.57
C ASN A 6 36.80 8.41 17.35
N ARG A 7 35.79 9.27 17.54
CA ARG A 7 34.47 9.14 16.91
C ARG A 7 34.54 9.65 15.48
N ALA A 8 34.55 8.74 14.51
CA ALA A 8 34.24 9.08 13.13
C ALA A 8 33.63 7.87 12.44
N GLN A 9 32.31 7.72 12.52
CA GLN A 9 31.47 7.20 11.44
C GLN A 9 30.08 7.85 11.58
N ALA A 10 29.92 9.00 10.94
CA ALA A 10 28.61 9.53 10.60
C ALA A 10 28.00 8.57 9.56
N ASN A 11 27.17 7.64 10.03
CA ASN A 11 26.42 6.76 9.14
C ASN A 11 25.35 7.59 8.44
N ASN A 12 25.58 7.80 7.14
CA ASN A 12 24.62 8.30 6.16
C ASN A 12 23.40 7.37 6.16
N CYS A 13 22.36 7.71 6.93
CA CYS A 13 21.05 7.11 6.73
C CYS A 13 20.53 7.57 5.37
N PRO A 14 20.14 6.67 4.44
CA PRO A 14 19.52 7.09 3.20
C PRO A 14 18.26 7.89 3.56
N ALA A 15 18.23 9.16 3.15
CA ALA A 15 17.08 10.01 3.31
C ALA A 15 15.88 9.34 2.64
N TYR A 16 14.83 9.06 3.42
CA TYR A 16 13.57 8.55 2.91
C TYR A 16 13.09 9.44 1.75
N LYS A 17 12.98 8.87 0.55
CA LYS A 17 12.37 9.54 -0.60
C LYS A 17 10.89 9.16 -0.62
N PRO A 18 9.97 10.12 -0.41
CA PRO A 18 8.56 9.84 -0.51
C PRO A 18 8.21 9.32 -1.89
N ILE A 19 7.19 8.46 -1.94
CA ILE A 19 6.63 7.95 -3.19
C ILE A 19 6.26 9.15 -4.10
N PRO A 20 6.57 9.10 -5.41
CA PRO A 20 6.16 10.14 -6.33
C PRO A 20 4.65 10.35 -6.34
N ASN A 21 4.21 11.61 -6.39
CA ASN A 21 2.78 11.98 -6.44
C ASN A 21 2.03 11.31 -7.61
N THR A 22 2.75 10.98 -8.69
CA THR A 22 2.20 10.23 -9.83
C THR A 22 1.74 8.83 -9.44
N LEU A 23 2.48 8.12 -8.57
CA LEU A 23 2.07 6.81 -8.07
C LEU A 23 0.83 6.93 -7.18
N ILE A 24 0.73 8.00 -6.39
CA ILE A 24 -0.43 8.26 -5.52
C ILE A 24 -1.69 8.49 -6.37
N ASN A 25 -1.61 9.39 -7.36
CA ASN A 25 -2.71 9.67 -8.27
C ASN A 25 -3.13 8.43 -9.05
N PHE A 26 -2.16 7.68 -9.60
CA PHE A 26 -2.43 6.43 -10.30
C PHE A 26 -3.07 5.38 -9.39
N THR A 27 -2.66 5.32 -8.12
CA THR A 27 -3.29 4.44 -7.14
C THR A 27 -4.74 4.84 -6.87
N ALA A 28 -5.02 6.13 -6.72
CA ALA A 28 -6.37 6.64 -6.53
C ALA A 28 -7.26 6.35 -7.75
N GLU A 29 -6.76 6.57 -8.97
CA GLU A 29 -7.46 6.24 -10.22
C GLU A 29 -7.71 4.73 -10.36
N SER A 30 -6.68 3.91 -10.09
CA SER A 30 -6.78 2.45 -10.06
C SER A 30 -7.85 2.01 -9.09
N MET A 31 -7.89 2.58 -7.88
CA MET A 31 -8.92 2.28 -6.87
C MET A 31 -10.33 2.65 -7.30
N CYS A 32 -10.52 3.83 -7.92
CA CYS A 32 -11.81 4.23 -8.50
C CYS A 32 -12.27 3.25 -9.58
N SER A 33 -11.33 2.67 -10.33
CA SER A 33 -11.59 1.66 -11.36
C SER A 33 -11.82 0.25 -10.82
N VAL A 34 -11.34 -0.06 -9.60
CA VAL A 34 -11.47 -1.41 -8.99
C VAL A 34 -12.89 -1.65 -8.45
N LEU A 35 -13.56 -0.63 -7.90
CA LEU A 35 -14.92 -0.76 -7.36
C LEU A 35 -15.76 0.50 -7.57
N ASN A 36 -17.00 0.32 -8.01
CA ASN A 36 -18.02 1.37 -7.96
C ASN A 36 -18.58 1.45 -6.52
N CYS A 37 -17.83 2.12 -5.64
CA CYS A 37 -18.18 2.29 -4.22
C CYS A 37 -19.33 3.28 -4.06
N LYS A 38 -20.37 2.91 -3.31
CA LYS A 38 -21.44 3.87 -2.95
C LYS A 38 -20.85 5.01 -2.13
N ALA A 39 -21.07 6.26 -2.56
CA ALA A 39 -20.65 7.48 -1.85
C ALA A 39 -21.36 7.72 -0.51
N ARG A 40 -22.19 6.78 -0.02
CA ARG A 40 -22.94 6.95 1.23
C ARG A 40 -22.17 6.34 2.40
N PRO A 41 -21.86 7.13 3.45
CA PRO A 41 -21.22 6.60 4.64
C PRO A 41 -22.21 5.68 5.36
N MET A 42 -21.84 4.41 5.57
CA MET A 42 -22.55 3.55 6.52
C MET A 42 -21.75 3.50 7.82
N THR A 43 -22.32 4.14 8.85
CA THR A 43 -22.07 4.02 10.30
C THR A 43 -20.67 4.39 10.85
N ASN A 44 -20.64 5.45 11.67
CA ASN A 44 -19.68 5.80 12.74
C ASN A 44 -18.18 5.90 12.46
N ILE A 45 -17.68 5.74 11.24
CA ILE A 45 -16.28 6.02 10.90
C ILE A 45 -16.23 7.12 9.84
N THR A 46 -15.73 8.30 10.21
CA THR A 46 -15.44 9.39 9.28
C THR A 46 -14.13 9.05 8.56
N LEU A 47 -14.20 8.32 7.44
CA LEU A 47 -13.01 8.07 6.64
C LEU A 47 -12.65 9.33 5.84
N PRO A 48 -11.36 9.71 5.78
CA PRO A 48 -10.92 10.78 4.90
C PRO A 48 -11.15 10.40 3.43
N GLU A 49 -11.14 11.39 2.54
CA GLU A 49 -11.18 11.14 1.11
C GLU A 49 -10.06 10.19 0.69
N LEU A 50 -10.34 9.32 -0.29
CA LEU A 50 -9.45 8.22 -0.65
C LEU A 50 -8.05 8.70 -1.04
N LEU A 51 -7.95 9.79 -1.80
CA LEU A 51 -6.67 10.40 -2.18
C LEU A 51 -5.88 10.82 -0.94
N LEU A 52 -6.50 11.60 -0.04
CA LEU A 52 -5.89 12.04 1.21
C LEU A 52 -5.50 10.86 2.12
N PHE A 53 -6.27 9.77 2.10
CA PHE A 53 -5.92 8.56 2.83
C PHE A 53 -4.67 7.88 2.25
N ILE A 54 -4.61 7.73 0.93
CA ILE A 54 -3.47 7.15 0.23
C ILE A 54 -2.21 7.98 0.48
N GLU A 55 -2.29 9.31 0.32
CA GLU A 55 -1.18 10.23 0.60
C GLU A 55 -0.67 10.08 2.03
N ARG A 56 -1.56 10.18 3.02
CA ARG A 56 -1.17 10.08 4.44
C ARG A 56 -0.55 8.74 4.79
N VAL A 57 -1.10 7.64 4.28
CA VAL A 57 -0.56 6.30 4.54
C VAL A 57 0.78 6.13 3.84
N ALA A 58 0.92 6.55 2.58
CA ALA A 58 2.18 6.48 1.84
C ALA A 58 3.29 7.31 2.52
N GLU A 59 2.99 8.54 2.97
CA GLU A 59 3.96 9.38 3.67
C GLU A 59 4.39 8.78 5.02
N ARG A 60 3.42 8.33 5.83
CA ARG A 60 3.68 7.83 7.18
C ARG A 60 4.30 6.44 7.22
N SER A 61 3.99 5.59 6.25
CA SER A 61 4.51 4.22 6.18
C SER A 61 5.96 4.14 5.74
N ARG A 62 6.51 5.25 5.21
CA ARG A 62 7.89 5.35 4.74
C ARG A 62 8.30 4.26 3.74
N ILE A 63 7.36 3.81 2.92
CA ILE A 63 7.60 2.75 1.94
C ILE A 63 8.28 3.30 0.68
N ASP A 64 9.05 2.45 0.02
CA ASP A 64 9.67 2.77 -1.26
C ASP A 64 8.69 2.61 -2.44
N ALA A 65 9.10 3.10 -3.61
CA ALA A 65 8.29 3.03 -4.82
C ALA A 65 7.99 1.58 -5.23
N ILE A 66 8.92 0.64 -5.00
CA ILE A 66 8.74 -0.78 -5.34
C ILE A 66 7.61 -1.40 -4.52
N THR A 67 7.56 -1.11 -3.21
CA THR A 67 6.42 -1.56 -2.36
C THR A 67 5.09 -1.02 -2.87
N GLY A 68 5.05 0.25 -3.30
CA GLY A 68 3.86 0.84 -3.91
C GLY A 68 3.45 0.13 -5.21
N ILE A 69 4.41 -0.21 -6.07
CA ILE A 69 4.17 -0.96 -7.31
C ILE A 69 3.64 -2.36 -7.01
N VAL A 70 4.24 -3.09 -6.07
CA VAL A 70 3.76 -4.43 -5.68
C VAL A 70 2.34 -4.35 -5.09
N ALA A 71 2.04 -3.33 -4.28
CA ALA A 71 0.69 -3.10 -3.78
C ALA A 71 -0.31 -2.87 -4.93
N LEU A 72 0.06 -2.07 -5.94
CA LEU A 72 -0.74 -1.87 -7.14
C LEU A 72 -0.95 -3.19 -7.90
N MET A 73 0.09 -4.02 -8.05
CA MET A 73 -0.05 -5.33 -8.68
C MET A 73 -1.11 -6.19 -7.97
N TYR A 74 -1.13 -6.19 -6.64
CA TYR A 74 -2.16 -6.90 -5.86
C TYR A 74 -3.56 -6.33 -6.07
N ILE A 75 -3.68 -5.01 -6.14
CA ILE A 75 -4.93 -4.31 -6.47
C ILE A 75 -5.45 -4.74 -7.86
N TYR A 76 -4.58 -4.79 -8.87
CA TYR A 76 -4.95 -5.21 -10.23
C TYR A 76 -5.31 -6.69 -10.29
N ARG A 77 -4.57 -7.55 -9.58
CA ARG A 77 -4.90 -8.99 -9.46
C ARG A 77 -6.28 -9.16 -8.83
N LEU A 78 -6.59 -8.38 -7.80
CA LEU A 78 -7.90 -8.38 -7.16
C LEU A 78 -8.99 -7.93 -8.15
N LYS A 79 -8.76 -6.85 -8.90
CA LYS A 79 -9.70 -6.35 -9.92
C LYS A 79 -10.06 -7.41 -10.96
N VAL A 80 -9.10 -8.19 -11.43
CA VAL A 80 -9.34 -9.28 -12.41
C VAL A 80 -10.18 -10.42 -11.82
N LYS A 81 -10.07 -10.66 -10.52
CA LYS A 81 -10.82 -11.71 -9.82
C LYS A 81 -12.23 -11.28 -9.40
N LEU A 82 -12.46 -9.97 -9.26
CA LEU A 82 -13.76 -9.45 -8.89
C LEU A 82 -14.73 -9.52 -10.09
N PRO A 83 -16.00 -9.90 -9.86
CA PRO A 83 -17.02 -9.81 -10.90
C PRO A 83 -17.11 -8.38 -11.46
N PRO A 84 -17.35 -8.18 -12.78
CA PRO A 84 -17.44 -6.85 -13.40
C PRO A 84 -18.52 -5.92 -12.80
N LYS A 85 -19.46 -6.48 -12.03
CA LYS A 85 -20.54 -5.75 -11.35
C LYS A 85 -20.38 -5.75 -9.82
N ALA A 86 -19.20 -6.13 -9.31
CA ALA A 86 -18.91 -6.07 -7.88
C ALA A 86 -19.01 -4.62 -7.41
N LYS A 87 -19.87 -4.40 -6.41
CA LYS A 87 -20.05 -3.11 -5.76
C LYS A 87 -19.41 -3.18 -4.39
N GLY A 88 -18.44 -2.31 -4.15
CA GLY A 88 -17.85 -2.13 -2.84
C GLY A 88 -18.79 -1.35 -1.92
N GLU A 89 -18.76 -1.69 -0.64
CA GLU A 89 -19.32 -0.82 0.39
C GLU A 89 -18.40 0.40 0.63
N TYR A 90 -18.93 1.44 1.28
CA TYR A 90 -18.13 2.60 1.64
C TYR A 90 -16.90 2.21 2.46
N GLY A 91 -15.73 2.73 2.08
CA GLY A 91 -14.45 2.40 2.69
C GLY A 91 -13.78 1.13 2.16
N THR A 92 -14.42 0.34 1.28
CA THR A 92 -13.80 -0.88 0.71
C THR A 92 -12.50 -0.55 -0.03
N SER A 93 -12.45 0.53 -0.79
CA SER A 93 -11.23 1.00 -1.46
C SER A 93 -10.10 1.31 -0.47
N HIS A 94 -10.40 1.98 0.64
CA HIS A 94 -9.42 2.26 1.69
C HIS A 94 -8.86 0.98 2.32
N ARG A 95 -9.74 0.01 2.59
CA ARG A 95 -9.36 -1.29 3.15
C ARG A 95 -8.47 -2.08 2.19
N ILE A 96 -8.87 -2.15 0.91
CA ILE A 96 -8.10 -2.84 -0.14
C ILE A 96 -6.72 -2.20 -0.29
N PHE A 97 -6.65 -0.87 -0.36
CA PHE A 97 -5.37 -0.17 -0.47
C PHE A 97 -4.46 -0.47 0.74
N LEU A 98 -4.98 -0.30 1.96
CA LEU A 98 -4.21 -0.52 3.19
C LEU A 98 -3.70 -1.97 3.30
N ALA A 99 -4.57 -2.94 3.01
CA ALA A 99 -4.21 -4.36 3.04
C ALA A 99 -3.18 -4.68 1.95
N SER A 100 -3.34 -4.13 0.74
CA SER A 100 -2.41 -4.38 -0.37
C SER A 100 -1.02 -3.84 -0.06
N LEU A 101 -0.95 -2.66 0.58
CA LEU A 101 0.29 -2.05 1.02
C LEU A 101 0.98 -2.85 2.11
N LEU A 102 0.21 -3.34 3.08
CA LEU A 102 0.72 -4.15 4.17
C LEU A 102 1.31 -5.46 3.65
N VAL A 103 0.54 -6.18 2.82
CA VAL A 103 0.98 -7.46 2.25
C VAL A 103 2.20 -7.27 1.36
N ALA A 104 2.26 -6.19 0.58
CA ALA A 104 3.43 -5.86 -0.24
C ALA A 104 4.68 -5.63 0.60
N SER A 105 4.56 -4.85 1.68
CA SER A 105 5.68 -4.60 2.59
C SER A 105 6.19 -5.88 3.27
N LYS A 106 5.28 -6.73 3.75
CA LYS A 106 5.64 -8.04 4.33
C LYS A 106 6.27 -8.98 3.31
N PHE A 107 5.79 -8.96 2.08
CA PHE A 107 6.35 -9.78 1.01
C PHE A 107 7.80 -9.38 0.69
N LEU A 108 8.09 -8.08 0.62
CA LEU A 108 9.42 -7.58 0.25
C LEU A 108 10.43 -7.59 1.40
N TYR A 109 10.00 -7.28 2.62
CA TYR A 109 10.90 -7.04 3.75
C TYR A 109 10.73 -8.02 4.91
N GLY A 110 9.72 -8.89 4.89
CA GLY A 110 9.46 -9.85 5.96
C GLY A 110 9.23 -9.15 7.30
N ASP A 111 10.03 -9.53 8.30
CA ASP A 111 9.95 -9.01 9.68
C ASP A 111 10.41 -7.56 9.82
N GLU A 112 11.23 -7.05 8.90
CA GLU A 112 11.68 -5.65 8.86
C GLU A 112 10.65 -4.73 8.19
N GLY A 113 9.57 -5.29 7.63
CA GLY A 113 8.50 -4.57 6.96
C GLY A 113 7.41 -4.04 7.91
N LEU A 114 6.33 -3.54 7.31
CA LEU A 114 5.16 -3.12 8.06
C LEU A 114 4.46 -4.32 8.68
N ASN A 115 4.12 -4.21 9.97
CA ASN A 115 3.28 -5.18 10.65
C ASN A 115 1.86 -4.63 10.87
N ASN A 116 0.94 -5.51 11.26
CA ASN A 116 -0.48 -5.17 11.45
C ASN A 116 -0.70 -4.07 12.50
N ARG A 117 0.15 -4.01 13.54
CA ARG A 117 0.05 -3.01 14.61
C ARG A 117 0.47 -1.63 14.08
N THR A 118 1.65 -1.54 13.49
CA THR A 118 2.18 -0.31 12.90
C THR A 118 1.26 0.22 11.80
N MET A 119 0.69 -0.66 10.96
CA MET A 119 -0.25 -0.26 9.92
C MET A 119 -1.56 0.31 10.50
N ALA A 120 -2.07 -0.26 11.60
CA ALA A 120 -3.23 0.29 12.30
C ALA A 120 -2.95 1.70 12.84
N GLU A 121 -1.79 1.89 13.48
CA GLU A 121 -1.33 3.20 13.99
C GLU A 121 -1.18 4.24 12.85
N ILE A 122 -0.56 3.84 11.74
CA ILE A 122 -0.40 4.70 10.55
C ILE A 122 -1.75 5.13 10.00
N SER A 123 -2.70 4.18 9.88
CA SER A 123 -4.01 4.45 9.31
C SER A 123 -4.81 5.47 10.13
N GLY A 124 -4.63 5.49 11.46
CA GLY A 124 -5.35 6.36 12.39
C GLY A 124 -6.86 6.11 12.48
N VAL A 125 -7.41 5.19 11.69
CA VAL A 125 -8.86 4.93 11.58
C VAL A 125 -9.24 3.47 11.79
N PHE A 126 -8.29 2.54 11.66
CA PHE A 126 -8.53 1.10 11.83
C PHE A 126 -7.77 0.58 13.06
N THR A 127 -8.44 -0.30 13.80
CA THR A 127 -7.83 -1.08 14.88
C THR A 127 -6.98 -2.21 14.31
N THR A 128 -6.00 -2.71 15.09
CA THR A 128 -5.18 -3.86 14.68
C THR A 128 -6.01 -5.10 14.34
N GLN A 129 -7.13 -5.33 15.04
CA GLN A 129 -8.04 -6.43 14.73
C GLN A 129 -8.70 -6.27 13.36
N GLN A 130 -9.10 -5.04 12.99
CA GLN A 130 -9.62 -4.75 11.66
C GLN A 130 -8.53 -4.94 10.60
N VAL A 131 -7.30 -4.48 10.85
CA VAL A 131 -6.17 -4.67 9.92
C VAL A 131 -5.87 -6.15 9.68
N ASN A 132 -5.84 -6.97 10.73
CA ASN A 132 -5.68 -8.42 10.60
C ASN A 132 -6.77 -9.06 9.72
N ARG A 133 -8.03 -8.61 9.88
CA ARG A 133 -9.14 -9.11 9.04
C ARG A 133 -8.97 -8.68 7.58
N MET A 134 -8.65 -7.42 7.34
CA MET A 134 -8.43 -6.88 6.00
C MET A 134 -7.28 -7.59 5.28
N GLU A 135 -6.17 -7.87 5.98
CA GLU A 135 -5.06 -8.67 5.44
C GLU A 135 -5.52 -10.07 5.03
N LYS A 136 -6.20 -10.78 5.95
CA LYS A 136 -6.69 -12.14 5.68
C LYS A 136 -7.66 -12.18 4.50
N GLU A 137 -8.63 -11.26 4.47
CA GLU A 137 -9.61 -11.15 3.38
C GLU A 137 -8.92 -10.90 2.04
N LEU A 138 -7.92 -10.01 1.98
CA LEU A 138 -7.18 -9.77 0.76
C LEU A 138 -6.42 -11.02 0.29
N LEU A 139 -5.74 -11.72 1.19
CA LEU A 139 -5.00 -12.95 0.86
C LEU A 139 -5.93 -14.04 0.33
N GLU A 140 -7.11 -14.21 0.95
CA GLU A 140 -8.13 -15.14 0.48
C GLU A 140 -8.63 -14.78 -0.92
N LEU A 141 -8.94 -13.50 -1.18
CA LEU A 141 -9.33 -13.02 -2.51
C LEU A 141 -8.23 -13.23 -3.56
N LEU A 142 -6.97 -13.08 -3.15
CA LEU A 142 -5.81 -13.35 -4.00
C LEU A 142 -5.51 -14.85 -4.13
N ASN A 143 -6.23 -15.75 -3.47
CA ASN A 143 -5.90 -17.18 -3.36
C ASN A 143 -4.43 -17.39 -2.93
N TYR A 144 -3.93 -16.53 -2.05
CA TYR A 144 -2.53 -16.51 -1.59
C TYR A 144 -1.49 -16.37 -2.74
N ASN A 145 -1.91 -15.94 -3.93
CA ASN A 145 -1.00 -15.66 -5.05
C ASN A 145 -0.35 -14.27 -4.89
N VAL A 146 0.57 -14.17 -3.93
CA VAL A 146 1.31 -12.95 -3.59
C VAL A 146 2.73 -12.92 -4.16
N TRP A 147 3.19 -14.01 -4.77
CA TRP A 147 4.50 -14.06 -5.38
C TRP A 147 4.61 -13.04 -6.53
N VAL A 148 5.69 -12.26 -6.48
CA VAL A 148 6.05 -11.25 -7.47
C VAL A 148 7.56 -11.33 -7.65
N ASN A 149 8.02 -11.52 -8.88
CA ASN A 149 9.45 -11.50 -9.21
C ASN A 149 9.83 -10.18 -9.92
N ASP A 150 11.13 -9.95 -10.12
CA ASP A 150 11.65 -8.74 -10.78
C ASP A 150 11.13 -8.58 -12.22
N GLN A 151 10.89 -9.69 -12.92
CA GLN A 151 10.36 -9.68 -14.28
C GLN A 151 8.90 -9.20 -14.29
N ASP A 152 8.08 -9.67 -13.34
CA ASP A 152 6.69 -9.25 -13.20
C ASP A 152 6.61 -7.74 -12.90
N ILE A 153 7.52 -7.23 -12.07
CA ILE A 153 7.62 -5.79 -11.75
C ILE A 153 7.98 -5.00 -13.00
N LYS A 154 9.00 -5.44 -13.76
CA LYS A 154 9.40 -4.78 -15.01
C LYS A 154 8.28 -4.78 -16.04
N GLU A 155 7.59 -5.90 -16.23
CA GLU A 155 6.46 -6.02 -17.14
C GLU A 155 5.31 -5.11 -16.73
N PHE A 156 5.01 -5.04 -15.43
CA PHE A 156 4.00 -4.14 -14.91
C PHE A 156 4.39 -2.68 -15.17
N LEU A 157 5.63 -2.29 -14.88
CA LEU A 157 6.14 -0.94 -15.13
C LEU A 157 6.10 -0.57 -16.61
N GLU A 158 6.52 -1.44 -17.51
CA GLU A 158 6.46 -1.18 -18.95
C GLU A 158 5.01 -1.08 -19.44
N LYS A 159 4.12 -1.95 -18.94
CA LYS A 159 2.69 -1.92 -19.28
C LYS A 159 2.00 -0.62 -18.86
N TYR A 160 2.31 -0.11 -17.67
CA TYR A 160 1.68 1.09 -17.11
C TYR A 160 2.58 2.32 -17.21
N LYS A 161 3.64 2.28 -18.01
CA LYS A 161 4.66 3.35 -18.13
C LYS A 161 4.06 4.71 -18.48
N ALA A 162 3.05 4.72 -19.35
CA ALA A 162 2.35 5.94 -19.77
C ALA A 162 1.51 6.56 -18.65
N GLU A 163 0.99 5.73 -17.74
CA GLU A 163 0.13 6.14 -16.63
C GLU A 163 0.96 6.44 -15.35
N LEU A 164 2.08 5.72 -15.16
CA LEU A 164 3.01 5.87 -14.03
C LEU A 164 4.05 6.96 -14.24
N CYS A 165 4.02 7.66 -15.38
CA CYS A 165 5.00 8.61 -15.90
C CYS A 165 5.92 9.19 -14.81
N PHE A 166 7.06 8.51 -14.59
CA PHE A 166 8.18 9.03 -13.83
C PHE A 166 8.90 9.99 -14.79
N ILE A 167 8.40 11.23 -14.88
CA ILE A 167 9.07 12.31 -15.63
C ILE A 167 10.32 12.72 -14.86
#